data_AF-A0A7S4JGJ0-F1
#
_entry.id   AF-A0A7S4JGJ0-F1
#
_cell.length_a   1.000
_cell.length_b   1.000
_cell.length_c   1.000
_cell.angle_alpha   90.00
_cell.angle_beta   90.00
_cell.angle_gamma   90.00
#
_symmetry.space_group_name_H-M   'P 1'
#
loop_
_entity.id
_entity.type
_entity.pdbx_description
1 polymer ?
#
loop_
_entity_poly.entity_id
_entity_poly.type
_entity_poly.pdbx_seq_one_letter_code
_entity_poly.pdbx_strand_id
1 'polypeptide(L)'
;VTFGASHKTIVPFFEARPNLKCDIVSVDGDHSFSGVTTDLEQLEPHLRSGGLIFVDDCNARDRIKGARSARAMFEAYASYLTTRGQAARSAATALAGILRVEYCPANNNGFCVASKGQCQPVLEGWLRVL
;
A
#
# COMPACT_ATOMS: atom_id res chain seq x y z
N VAL A 1 -12.09 -0.46 -15.89
CA VAL A 1 -11.88 -1.71 -15.12
C VAL A 1 -11.04 -2.66 -15.95
N THR A 2 -10.24 -3.49 -15.30
CA THR A 2 -9.50 -4.61 -15.92
C THR A 2 -9.76 -5.87 -15.10
N PHE A 3 -9.68 -7.03 -15.73
CA PHE A 3 -9.95 -8.32 -15.08
C PHE A 3 -8.78 -9.26 -15.32
N GLY A 4 -8.39 -10.03 -14.30
CA GLY A 4 -7.28 -10.97 -14.35
C GLY A 4 -6.31 -10.78 -13.19
N ALA A 5 -5.20 -11.53 -13.22
CA ALA A 5 -4.15 -11.41 -12.22
C ALA A 5 -3.49 -10.04 -12.31
N SER A 6 -3.42 -9.33 -11.17
CA SER A 6 -2.86 -7.97 -11.07
C SER A 6 -1.47 -7.86 -11.70
N HIS A 7 -0.61 -8.85 -11.46
CA HIS A 7 0.77 -8.91 -11.98
C HIS A 7 0.86 -8.92 -13.51
N LYS A 8 -0.24 -9.24 -14.19
CA LYS A 8 -0.35 -9.22 -15.65
C LYS A 8 -1.13 -8.03 -16.19
N THR A 9 -1.95 -7.40 -15.36
CA THR A 9 -2.94 -6.42 -15.83
C THR A 9 -2.65 -4.99 -15.42
N ILE A 10 -1.92 -4.74 -14.33
CA ILE A 10 -1.61 -3.37 -13.87
C ILE A 10 -0.80 -2.63 -14.94
N VAL A 11 0.31 -3.22 -15.38
CA VAL A 11 1.20 -2.56 -16.36
C VAL A 11 0.47 -2.24 -17.67
N PRO A 12 -0.19 -3.18 -18.37
CA PRO A 12 -0.94 -2.85 -19.59
C PRO A 12 -2.07 -1.85 -19.38
N PHE A 13 -2.71 -1.85 -18.20
CA PHE A 13 -3.79 -0.92 -17.89
C PHE A 13 -3.30 0.53 -17.86
N PHE A 14 -2.13 0.78 -17.26
CA PHE A 14 -1.54 2.12 -17.19
C PHE A 14 -0.77 2.50 -18.46
N GLU A 15 -0.17 1.56 -19.17
CA GLU A 15 0.43 1.83 -20.50
C GLU A 15 -0.62 2.35 -21.49
N ALA A 16 -1.83 1.77 -21.47
CA ALA A 16 -2.94 2.26 -22.28
C ALA A 16 -3.48 3.64 -21.81
N ARG A 17 -3.05 4.13 -20.65
CA ARG A 17 -3.55 5.35 -19.99
C ARG A 17 -2.39 6.11 -19.33
N PRO A 18 -1.40 6.60 -20.10
CA PRO A 18 -0.12 7.07 -19.55
C PRO A 18 -0.25 8.28 -18.60
N ASN A 19 -1.30 9.09 -18.78
CA ASN A 19 -1.58 10.26 -17.96
C ASN A 19 -2.47 9.96 -16.74
N LEU A 20 -2.97 8.73 -16.60
CA LEU A 20 -3.82 8.35 -15.47
C LEU A 20 -2.97 8.31 -14.20
N LYS A 21 -3.46 9.00 -13.18
CA LYS A 21 -2.91 8.97 -11.82
C LYS A 21 -4.01 8.72 -10.82
N CYS A 22 -3.66 8.00 -9.76
CA CYS A 22 -4.55 7.66 -8.65
C CYS A 22 -4.33 8.64 -7.50
N ASP A 23 -5.42 9.05 -6.85
CA ASP A 23 -5.38 9.73 -5.55
C ASP A 23 -5.33 8.69 -4.42
N ILE A 24 -5.98 7.54 -4.64
CA ILE A 24 -6.04 6.42 -3.72
C ILE A 24 -5.77 5.13 -4.50
N VAL A 25 -4.93 4.27 -3.90
CA VAL A 25 -4.73 2.88 -4.32
C VAL A 25 -5.14 1.98 -3.15
N SER A 26 -5.86 0.91 -3.45
CA SER A 26 -6.20 -0.15 -2.50
C SER A 26 -5.63 -1.47 -3.02
N VAL A 27 -4.95 -2.21 -2.16
CA VAL A 27 -4.30 -3.50 -2.48
C VAL A 27 -4.85 -4.57 -1.53
N ASP A 28 -5.68 -5.44 -2.07
CA ASP A 28 -6.12 -6.70 -1.45
C ASP A 28 -5.57 -7.85 -2.31
N GLY A 29 -4.24 -7.93 -2.41
CA GLY A 29 -3.52 -8.73 -3.40
C GLY A 29 -3.72 -10.25 -3.26
N ASP A 30 -2.78 -11.04 -3.78
CA ASP A 30 -2.85 -12.50 -3.64
C ASP A 30 -2.46 -13.03 -2.24
N HIS A 31 -2.31 -12.10 -1.29
CA HIS A 31 -1.85 -12.27 0.09
C HIS A 31 -0.43 -12.83 0.23
N SER A 32 0.34 -12.90 -0.85
CA SER A 32 1.73 -13.32 -0.81
C SER A 32 2.70 -12.16 -0.70
N PHE A 33 3.82 -12.39 -0.01
CA PHE A 33 4.85 -11.37 0.15
C PHE A 33 5.31 -10.82 -1.21
N SER A 34 5.64 -11.72 -2.15
CA SER A 34 6.12 -11.36 -3.48
C SER A 34 5.04 -10.70 -4.34
N GLY A 35 3.81 -11.22 -4.28
CA GLY A 35 2.71 -10.70 -5.10
C GLY A 35 2.31 -9.30 -4.68
N VAL A 36 2.21 -9.07 -3.38
CA VAL A 36 1.86 -7.76 -2.81
C VAL A 36 2.97 -6.76 -3.02
N THR A 37 4.23 -7.17 -2.87
CA THR A 37 5.38 -6.31 -3.20
C THR A 37 5.34 -5.89 -4.68
N THR A 38 5.04 -6.83 -5.57
CA THR A 38 4.89 -6.55 -7.01
C THR A 38 3.75 -5.57 -7.28
N ASP A 39 2.59 -5.76 -6.64
CA ASP A 39 1.46 -4.84 -6.77
C ASP A 39 1.83 -3.43 -6.32
N LEU A 40 2.49 -3.29 -5.16
CA LEU A 40 2.95 -2.01 -4.62
C LEU A 40 3.94 -1.32 -5.57
N GLU A 41 4.93 -2.05 -6.08
CA GLU A 41 5.92 -1.55 -7.04
C GLU A 41 5.30 -1.07 -8.35
N GLN A 42 4.28 -1.79 -8.84
CA GLN A 42 3.61 -1.45 -10.08
C GLN A 42 2.61 -0.30 -9.90
N LEU A 43 1.97 -0.16 -8.74
CA LEU A 43 0.93 0.84 -8.51
C LEU A 43 1.47 2.19 -8.03
N GLU A 44 2.51 2.21 -7.18
CA GLU A 44 3.07 3.44 -6.62
C GLU A 44 3.46 4.48 -7.70
N PRO A 45 4.09 4.14 -8.84
CA PRO A 45 4.42 5.12 -9.89
C PRO A 45 3.21 5.90 -10.43
N HIS A 46 2.02 5.30 -10.33
CA HIS A 46 0.77 5.90 -10.77
C HIS A 46 0.02 6.63 -9.66
N LEU A 47 0.46 6.54 -8.41
CA LEU A 47 -0.06 7.34 -7.31
C LEU A 47 0.46 8.79 -7.39
N ARG A 48 -0.44 9.76 -7.21
CA ARG A 48 -0.08 11.18 -7.09
C ARG A 48 0.71 11.45 -5.81
N SER A 49 1.53 12.50 -5.82
CA SER A 49 2.06 13.06 -4.56
C SER A 49 0.90 13.51 -3.67
N GLY A 50 0.97 13.21 -2.39
CA GLY A 50 -0.12 13.34 -1.41
C GLY A 50 -1.14 12.20 -1.43
N GLY A 51 -1.09 11.31 -2.44
CA GLY A 51 -2.01 10.18 -2.55
C GLY A 51 -1.77 9.09 -1.51
N LEU A 52 -2.78 8.27 -1.26
CA LEU A 52 -2.79 7.23 -0.23
C LEU A 52 -2.73 5.81 -0.83
N ILE A 53 -2.00 4.92 -0.16
CA ILE A 53 -2.03 3.47 -0.39
C ILE A 53 -2.66 2.81 0.82
N PHE A 54 -3.70 2.01 0.59
CA PHE A 54 -4.31 1.12 1.56
C PHE A 54 -3.93 -0.32 1.21
N VAL A 55 -3.43 -1.08 2.17
CA VAL A 55 -3.23 -2.52 2.03
C VAL A 55 -4.22 -3.22 2.96
N ASP A 56 -5.12 -4.00 2.38
CA ASP A 56 -6.12 -4.81 3.10
C ASP A 56 -5.45 -6.01 3.78
N ASP A 57 -6.15 -6.60 4.75
CA ASP A 57 -5.68 -7.74 5.54
C ASP A 57 -4.22 -7.56 6.01
N CYS A 58 -3.86 -6.37 6.44
CA CYS A 58 -2.50 -6.04 6.82
C CYS A 58 -2.33 -6.15 8.34
N ASN A 59 -1.95 -7.34 8.83
CA ASN A 59 -1.89 -7.61 10.27
C ASN A 59 -0.60 -8.28 10.72
N ALA A 60 0.21 -7.54 11.48
CA ALA A 60 1.45 -8.03 12.08
C ALA A 60 1.24 -9.15 13.11
N ARG A 61 0.04 -9.25 13.71
CA ARG A 61 -0.30 -10.21 14.79
C ARG A 61 -1.05 -11.44 14.27
N ASP A 62 -1.31 -11.51 12.98
CA ASP A 62 -1.97 -12.69 12.42
C ASP A 62 -1.16 -13.95 12.74
N ARG A 63 -1.86 -14.95 13.28
CA ARG A 63 -1.28 -16.20 13.78
C ARG A 63 -1.27 -17.27 12.70
N ILE A 64 -2.00 -17.07 11.61
CA ILE A 64 -1.96 -17.95 10.45
C ILE A 64 -0.58 -17.80 9.81
N LYS A 65 0.22 -18.85 9.90
CA LYS A 65 1.52 -18.94 9.24
C LYS A 65 1.30 -19.51 7.85
N GLY A 66 1.71 -18.78 6.81
CA GLY A 66 1.62 -19.25 5.44
C GLY A 66 2.03 -18.18 4.43
N ALA A 67 2.44 -18.62 3.24
CA ALA A 67 2.85 -17.75 2.14
C ALA A 67 1.71 -16.88 1.59
N ARG A 68 0.46 -17.09 2.03
CA ARG A 68 -0.72 -16.28 1.74
C ARG A 68 -1.45 -15.98 3.04
N SER A 69 -1.20 -14.82 3.64
CA SER A 69 -1.73 -14.47 4.96
C SER A 69 -1.74 -12.97 5.19
N ALA A 70 -2.51 -12.54 6.20
CA ALA A 70 -2.50 -11.14 6.61
C ALA A 70 -1.13 -10.69 7.16
N ARG A 71 -0.38 -11.66 7.70
CA ARG A 71 1.02 -11.45 8.10
C ARG A 71 1.92 -11.17 6.89
N ALA A 72 1.76 -11.90 5.79
CA ALA A 72 2.54 -11.70 4.57
C ALA A 72 2.22 -10.35 3.90
N MET A 73 0.95 -9.92 3.91
CA MET A 73 0.54 -8.56 3.52
C MET A 73 1.29 -7.49 4.32
N PHE A 74 1.31 -7.65 5.65
CA PHE A 74 2.03 -6.73 6.55
C PHE A 74 3.54 -6.72 6.29
N GLU A 75 4.15 -7.89 6.12
CA GLU A 75 5.60 -7.99 5.88
C GLU A 75 5.99 -7.37 4.53
N ALA A 76 5.22 -7.61 3.47
CA ALA A 76 5.44 -6.96 2.17
C ALA A 76 5.35 -5.45 2.28
N TYR A 77 4.26 -4.95 2.88
CA TYR A 77 4.05 -3.52 3.09
C TYR A 77 5.19 -2.89 3.92
N ALA A 78 5.53 -3.48 5.06
CA ALA A 78 6.58 -2.97 5.94
C ALA A 78 7.97 -3.00 5.27
N SER A 79 8.29 -4.09 4.55
CA SER A 79 9.53 -4.19 3.79
C SER A 79 9.59 -3.14 2.68
N TYR A 80 8.50 -2.97 1.92
CA TYR A 80 8.41 -2.02 0.83
C TYR A 80 8.61 -0.58 1.33
N LEU A 81 7.93 -0.20 2.42
CA LEU A 81 8.14 1.09 3.06
C LEU A 81 9.54 1.27 3.61
N THR A 82 10.17 0.23 4.15
CA THR A 82 11.54 0.32 4.67
C THR A 82 12.53 0.60 3.54
N THR A 83 12.43 -0.15 2.44
CA THR A 83 13.26 0.03 1.25
C THR A 83 13.07 1.42 0.64
N ARG A 84 11.82 1.87 0.48
CA ARG A 84 11.50 3.18 -0.08
C ARG A 84 11.82 4.34 0.88
N GLY A 85 11.62 4.15 2.18
CA GLY A 85 11.95 5.08 3.25
C GLY A 85 13.45 5.27 3.46
N GLN A 86 14.26 4.23 3.23
CA GLN A 86 15.73 4.33 3.21
C GLN A 86 16.24 5.03 1.95
N ALA A 87 15.60 4.82 0.78
CA ALA A 87 15.90 5.55 -0.46
C ALA A 87 15.46 7.03 -0.43
N ALA A 88 14.69 7.43 0.58
CA ALA A 88 13.89 8.65 0.64
C ALA A 88 14.42 9.76 1.56
N ARG A 89 15.39 9.48 2.44
CA ARG A 89 15.84 10.45 3.48
C ARG A 89 16.45 11.74 2.92
N SER A 90 16.51 11.90 1.59
CA SER A 90 16.98 13.11 0.89
C SER A 90 16.10 13.55 -0.30
N ALA A 91 14.94 12.94 -0.58
CA ALA A 91 14.18 13.25 -1.81
C ALA A 91 12.66 13.43 -1.58
N ALA A 92 12.08 14.47 -2.17
CA ALA A 92 10.65 14.84 -2.14
C ALA A 92 9.67 13.79 -2.75
N THR A 93 10.19 12.65 -3.19
CA THR A 93 9.50 11.52 -3.84
C THR A 93 9.24 10.33 -2.91
N ALA A 94 9.69 10.42 -1.66
CA ALA A 94 9.58 9.41 -0.62
C ALA A 94 8.13 9.00 -0.28
N LEU A 95 7.82 7.70 -0.24
CA LEU A 95 6.67 7.22 0.53
C LEU A 95 6.98 7.43 2.03
N ALA A 96 6.12 8.17 2.72
CA ALA A 96 6.15 8.30 4.17
C ALA A 96 4.97 7.53 4.73
N GLY A 97 5.24 6.60 5.66
CA GLY A 97 4.16 5.96 6.42
C GLY A 97 3.42 7.02 7.22
N ILE A 98 2.24 7.44 6.78
CA ILE A 98 1.43 8.47 7.45
C ILE A 98 0.68 7.88 8.64
N LEU A 99 0.21 6.63 8.56
CA LEU A 99 -0.72 6.13 9.57
C LEU A 99 -0.72 4.60 9.68
N ARG A 100 -0.54 4.12 10.91
CA ARG A 100 -0.80 2.73 11.27
C ARG A 100 -2.28 2.64 11.69
N VAL A 101 -3.17 2.24 10.79
CA VAL A 101 -4.58 2.09 11.13
C VAL A 101 -4.78 0.84 11.98
N GLU A 102 -5.65 1.01 12.97
CA GLU A 102 -5.78 0.19 14.16
C GLU A 102 -6.38 -1.19 13.88
N TYR A 103 -5.90 -2.15 14.67
CA TYR A 103 -6.36 -3.52 14.77
C TYR A 103 -7.82 -3.55 15.25
N CYS A 104 -8.73 -4.15 14.46
CA CYS A 104 -10.07 -4.46 14.95
C CYS A 104 -9.97 -5.68 15.89
N PRO A 105 -10.29 -5.59 17.20
CA PRO A 105 -10.05 -6.71 18.12
C PRO A 105 -10.90 -7.96 17.87
N ALA A 106 -11.98 -7.81 17.10
CA ALA A 106 -12.97 -8.85 16.86
C ALA A 106 -12.58 -9.83 15.74
N ASN A 107 -11.64 -9.47 14.86
CA ASN A 107 -11.15 -10.32 13.77
C ASN A 107 -9.68 -10.00 13.45
N ASN A 108 -8.94 -10.91 12.82
CA ASN A 108 -7.54 -10.65 12.46
C ASN A 108 -7.39 -9.66 11.28
N ASN A 109 -8.42 -8.87 10.98
CA ASN A 109 -8.47 -7.99 9.82
C ASN A 109 -7.97 -6.61 10.23
N GLY A 110 -7.15 -6.02 9.38
CA GLY A 110 -6.56 -4.70 9.62
C GLY A 110 -6.11 -4.08 8.31
N PHE A 111 -5.88 -2.77 8.31
CA PHE A 111 -5.42 -2.05 7.14
C PHE A 111 -4.12 -1.31 7.43
N CYS A 112 -3.23 -1.28 6.45
CA CYS A 112 -2.03 -0.45 6.50
C CYS A 112 -2.16 0.73 5.54
N VAL A 113 -1.76 1.93 5.99
CA VAL A 113 -1.91 3.16 5.21
C VAL A 113 -0.59 3.93 5.11
N ALA A 114 -0.20 4.23 3.87
CA ALA A 114 0.93 5.10 3.57
C ALA A 114 0.48 6.25 2.67
N SER A 115 1.28 7.32 2.63
CA SER A 115 1.18 8.30 1.55
C SER A 115 2.48 8.47 0.80
N LYS A 116 2.34 9.03 -0.39
CA LYS A 116 3.45 9.38 -1.26
C LYS A 116 3.83 10.84 -1.13
N GLY A 117 5.10 11.13 -0.90
CA GLY A 117 5.63 12.48 -0.76
C GLY A 117 5.42 13.06 0.63
N GLN A 118 5.65 14.37 0.76
CA GLN A 118 5.43 15.05 2.04
C GLN A 118 3.95 15.07 2.40
N CYS A 119 3.63 14.46 3.54
CA CYS A 119 2.38 14.69 4.24
C CYS A 119 2.28 16.20 4.51
N GLN A 120 1.39 16.92 3.82
CA GLN A 120 1.04 18.24 4.32
C GLN A 120 0.41 18.08 5.71
N PRO A 121 0.74 18.92 6.69
CA PRO A 121 0.24 18.82 8.07
C PRO A 121 -1.30 18.87 8.20
N VAL A 122 -2.02 19.05 7.10
CA VAL A 122 -3.49 19.05 7.06
C VAL A 122 -4.08 17.68 7.39
N LEU A 123 -3.39 16.55 7.16
CA LEU A 123 -3.98 15.23 7.45
C LEU A 123 -3.99 14.83 8.94
N GLU A 124 -3.23 15.52 9.81
CA GLU A 124 -3.25 15.28 11.26
C GLU A 124 -4.62 15.58 11.92
N GLY A 125 -5.51 16.30 11.22
CA GLY A 125 -6.85 16.64 11.71
C GLY A 125 -8.03 15.90 11.08
N TRP A 126 -7.86 15.27 9.91
CA TRP A 126 -8.99 14.82 9.08
C TRP A 126 -9.19 13.31 9.02
N LEU A 127 -8.16 12.49 9.27
CA LEU A 127 -8.33 11.04 9.30
C LEU A 127 -8.76 10.55 10.69
N ARG A 128 -9.96 10.95 11.12
CA ARG A 128 -10.71 10.17 12.11
C ARG A 128 -11.48 9.11 11.33
N VAL A 129 -10.95 7.90 11.30
CA VAL A 129 -11.70 6.72 10.81
C VAL A 129 -12.87 6.54 11.79
N LEU A 130 -14.09 6.77 11.31
CA LEU A 130 -15.34 6.53 12.05
C LEU A 130 -15.59 5.03 12.19
#